data_AF-A0A660QPV9-F1
#
_entry.id   AF-A0A660QPV9-F1
#
_cell.length_a   1.000
_cell.length_b   1.000
_cell.length_c   1.000
_cell.angle_alpha   90.00
_cell.angle_beta   90.00
_cell.angle_gamma   90.00
#
_symmetry.space_group_name_H-M   'P 1'
#
loop_
_entity.id
_entity.type
_entity.pdbx_description
1 polymer ?
#
loop_
_entity_poly.entity_id
_entity_poly.type
_entity_poly.pdbx_seq_one_letter_code
_entity_poly.pdbx_strand_id
1 'polypeptide(L)'
;MWRDRIYQVPTHHVDYYKNKVAIETEWNNKDPFFDRDLNNFRILYEYGVIDVEIIITRSWQLEELLRSLEKGASYGRNTTHMDKLKPRIFSNASGGCPVLAFGITSKLYVK
;
A
#
# COMPACT_ATOMS: atom_id res chain seq x y z
N MET A 1 -31.43 4.79 3.93
CA MET A 1 -31.27 5.26 2.54
C MET A 1 -29.79 5.49 2.29
N TRP A 2 -29.05 4.46 1.88
CA TRP A 2 -27.66 4.60 1.46
C TRP A 2 -27.70 5.14 0.03
N ARG A 3 -27.31 6.40 -0.16
CA ARG A 3 -27.11 6.94 -1.51
C ARG A 3 -25.75 6.45 -1.96
N ASP A 4 -25.71 5.71 -3.06
CA ASP A 4 -24.47 5.43 -3.78
C ASP A 4 -23.91 6.78 -4.25
N ARG A 5 -22.96 7.32 -3.49
CA ARG A 5 -22.24 8.54 -3.85
C ARG A 5 -21.09 8.13 -4.74
N ILE A 6 -21.19 8.46 -6.02
CA ILE A 6 -20.08 8.32 -6.96
C ILE A 6 -19.16 9.53 -6.75
N TYR A 7 -17.93 9.27 -6.30
CA TYR A 7 -16.89 10.28 -6.18
C TYR A 7 -15.99 10.17 -7.41
N GLN A 8 -16.13 11.10 -8.36
CA GLN A 8 -15.14 11.28 -9.42
C GLN A 8 -14.08 12.25 -8.93
N VAL A 9 -12.93 11.68 -8.55
CA VAL A 9 -11.75 12.41 -8.11
C VAL A 9 -10.72 12.29 -9.25
N PRO A 10 -10.04 13.36 -9.67
CA PRO A 10 -9.06 13.32 -10.77
C PRO A 10 -7.73 12.69 -10.29
N THR A 11 -7.82 11.57 -9.59
CA THR A 11 -6.71 10.91 -8.92
C THR A 11 -6.55 9.48 -9.44
N HIS A 12 -5.59 8.75 -8.88
CA HIS A 12 -5.40 7.34 -9.22
C HIS A 12 -6.48 6.48 -8.57
N HIS A 13 -6.93 5.45 -9.29
CA HIS A 13 -7.81 4.43 -8.73
C HIS A 13 -7.11 3.68 -7.61
N VAL A 14 -7.86 3.34 -6.56
CA VAL A 14 -7.43 2.42 -5.50
C VAL A 14 -7.80 0.98 -5.89
N ASP A 15 -7.02 0.00 -5.44
CA ASP A 15 -7.30 -1.41 -5.75
C ASP A 15 -8.64 -1.89 -5.16
N TYR A 16 -8.91 -1.53 -3.90
CA TYR A 16 -10.15 -1.91 -3.21
C TYR A 16 -10.72 -0.75 -2.39
N TYR A 17 -12.05 -0.68 -2.34
CA TYR A 17 -12.78 0.30 -1.53
C TYR A 17 -14.04 -0.31 -0.92
N LYS A 18 -14.27 -0.05 0.36
CA LYS A 18 -15.55 -0.35 1.03
C LYS A 18 -15.74 0.52 2.26
N ASN A 19 -16.92 1.13 2.42
CA ASN A 19 -17.30 1.87 3.63
C ASN A 19 -16.23 2.88 4.08
N LYS A 20 -15.72 3.69 3.15
CA LYS A 20 -14.66 4.68 3.40
C LYS A 20 -13.31 4.10 3.87
N VAL A 21 -13.05 2.83 3.58
CA VAL A 21 -11.72 2.22 3.71
C VAL A 21 -11.20 1.95 2.31
N ALA A 22 -10.03 2.50 1.99
CA ALA A 22 -9.28 2.13 0.80
C ALA A 22 -8.17 1.14 1.15
N ILE A 23 -7.87 0.24 0.22
CA ILE A 23 -6.79 -0.73 0.34
C ILE A 23 -5.97 -0.71 -0.94
N GLU A 24 -4.66 -0.65 -0.78
CA GLU A 24 -3.67 -0.80 -1.84
C GLU A 24 -2.83 -2.06 -1.62
N THR A 25 -2.75 -2.90 -2.65
CA THR A 25 -1.92 -4.11 -2.65
C THR A 25 -0.67 -3.89 -3.47
N GLU A 26 0.42 -3.55 -2.78
CA GLU A 26 1.67 -3.17 -3.43
C GLU A 26 2.75 -4.21 -3.16
N TRP A 27 3.14 -4.96 -4.18
CA TRP A 27 3.95 -6.16 -4.02
C TRP A 27 5.39 -6.02 -4.50
N ASN A 28 5.62 -5.36 -5.64
CA ASN A 28 6.92 -5.44 -6.30
C ASN A 28 7.20 -4.37 -7.36
N ASN A 29 6.44 -3.28 -7.40
CA ASN A 29 6.72 -2.22 -8.36
C ASN A 29 8.03 -1.49 -8.01
N LYS A 30 8.68 -0.89 -9.02
CA LYS A 30 9.85 -0.01 -8.81
C LYS A 30 9.35 1.39 -8.45
N ASP A 31 10.10 2.14 -7.64
CA ASP A 31 9.78 3.54 -7.26
C ASP A 31 9.28 4.37 -8.47
N PRO A 32 8.29 5.28 -8.30
CA PRO A 32 7.85 5.92 -7.04
C PRO A 32 6.42 5.54 -6.57
N PHE A 33 6.05 4.26 -6.55
CA PHE A 33 4.66 3.84 -6.32
C PHE A 33 4.12 4.26 -4.95
N PHE A 34 4.86 4.03 -3.85
CA PHE A 34 4.40 4.47 -2.52
C PHE A 34 4.17 5.98 -2.40
N ASP A 35 4.98 6.80 -3.08
CA ASP A 35 4.79 8.26 -3.02
C ASP A 35 3.50 8.66 -3.72
N ARG A 36 3.20 8.03 -4.86
CA ARG A 36 1.94 8.22 -5.60
C ARG A 36 0.75 7.75 -4.76
N ASP A 37 0.83 6.56 -4.17
CA ASP A 37 -0.27 5.95 -3.43
C ASP A 37 -0.57 6.77 -2.16
N LEU A 38 0.46 7.12 -1.37
CA LEU A 38 0.30 7.95 -0.16
C LEU A 38 -0.27 9.35 -0.48
N ASN A 39 0.12 9.94 -1.61
CA ASN A 39 -0.46 11.21 -2.06
C ASN A 39 -1.93 11.04 -2.50
N ASN A 40 -2.28 9.92 -3.14
CA ASN A 40 -3.67 9.62 -3.48
C ASN A 40 -4.54 9.51 -2.21
N PHE A 41 -4.03 8.82 -1.20
CA PHE A 41 -4.72 8.60 0.08
C PHE A 41 -4.97 9.90 0.82
N ARG A 42 -3.96 10.77 0.82
CA ARG A 42 -4.10 12.14 1.31
C ARG A 42 -5.30 12.85 0.66
N ILE A 43 -5.35 12.87 -0.67
CA ILE A 43 -6.40 13.57 -1.41
C ILE A 43 -7.79 12.96 -1.12
N LEU A 44 -7.89 11.63 -1.12
CA LEU A 44 -9.14 10.92 -0.84
C LEU A 44 -9.64 11.19 0.59
N TYR A 45 -8.73 11.28 1.55
CA TYR A 45 -9.05 11.61 2.93
C TYR A 45 -9.46 13.08 3.09
N GLU A 46 -8.73 14.01 2.47
CA GLU A 46 -9.06 15.45 2.47
C GLU A 46 -10.46 15.72 1.86
N TYR A 47 -10.87 14.94 0.86
CA TYR A 47 -12.23 15.02 0.28
C TYR A 47 -13.28 14.21 1.04
N GLY A 48 -12.92 13.52 2.11
CA GLY A 48 -13.83 12.71 2.94
C GLY A 48 -14.37 11.45 2.25
N VAL A 49 -13.68 10.98 1.21
CA VAL A 49 -14.01 9.73 0.48
C VAL A 49 -13.62 8.51 1.29
N ILE A 50 -12.49 8.59 1.99
CA ILE A 50 -11.99 7.58 2.94
C ILE A 50 -11.77 8.22 4.31
N ASP A 51 -11.85 7.41 5.37
CA ASP A 51 -11.49 7.80 6.73
C ASP A 51 -10.17 7.14 7.17
N VAL A 52 -9.74 6.05 6.49
CA VAL A 52 -8.51 5.31 6.76
C VAL A 52 -8.05 4.57 5.50
N GLU A 53 -6.74 4.40 5.39
CA GLU A 53 -6.07 3.65 4.34
C GLU A 53 -5.41 2.38 4.87
N ILE A 54 -5.42 1.31 4.08
CA ILE A 54 -4.65 0.10 4.33
C ILE A 54 -3.66 -0.16 3.19
N ILE A 55 -2.38 -0.35 3.52
CA ILE A 55 -1.38 -0.81 2.55
C ILE A 55 -0.97 -2.23 2.91
N ILE A 56 -1.12 -3.15 1.97
CA ILE A 56 -0.62 -4.53 2.11
C ILE A 56 0.60 -4.67 1.21
N THR A 57 1.74 -5.00 1.80
CA THR A 57 2.99 -5.19 1.07
C THR A 57 3.82 -6.33 1.66
N ARG A 58 4.93 -6.67 1.01
CA ARG A 58 5.89 -7.66 1.49
C ARG A 58 6.86 -7.07 2.51
N SER A 59 7.28 -7.87 3.47
CA SER A 59 8.46 -7.62 4.30
C SER A 59 9.74 -7.96 3.53
N TRP A 60 10.86 -7.35 3.93
CA TRP A 60 12.19 -7.76 3.49
C TRP A 60 12.46 -9.25 3.77
N GLN A 61 11.92 -9.79 4.86
CA GLN A 61 12.07 -11.19 5.25
C GLN A 61 11.54 -12.20 4.21
N LEU A 62 10.70 -11.78 3.26
CA LEU A 62 10.26 -12.65 2.17
C LEU A 62 11.36 -12.87 1.13
N GLU A 63 12.36 -12.01 1.04
CA GLU A 63 13.33 -12.09 -0.05
C GLU A 63 14.11 -13.42 -0.02
N GLU A 64 14.56 -13.85 1.16
CA GLU A 64 15.26 -15.14 1.32
C GLU A 64 14.38 -16.33 0.93
N LEU A 65 13.10 -16.30 1.33
CA LEU A 65 12.12 -17.31 0.94
C LEU A 65 11.86 -17.30 -0.58
N LEU A 66 11.71 -16.13 -1.19
CA LEU A 66 11.50 -16.02 -2.63
C LEU A 66 12.72 -16.47 -3.41
N ARG A 67 13.93 -16.27 -2.88
CA ARG A 67 15.17 -16.81 -3.45
C ARG A 67 15.20 -18.34 -3.38
N SER A 68 14.80 -18.95 -2.26
CA SER A 68 14.75 -20.41 -2.14
C SER A 68 13.68 -21.07 -3.03
N LEU A 69 12.66 -20.29 -3.43
CA LEU A 69 11.64 -20.68 -4.41
C LEU A 69 12.02 -20.34 -5.87
N GLU A 70 13.27 -19.96 -6.14
CA GLU A 70 13.77 -19.57 -7.47
C GLU A 70 13.03 -18.35 -8.10
N LYS A 71 12.38 -17.52 -7.26
CA LYS A 71 11.67 -16.30 -7.68
C LYS A 71 12.44 -15.01 -7.38
N GLY A 72 13.56 -15.06 -6.68
CA GLY A 72 14.27 -13.89 -6.16
C GLY A 72 14.67 -12.82 -7.19
N ALA A 73 14.89 -13.19 -8.46
CA ALA A 73 15.29 -12.25 -9.51
C ALA A 73 14.25 -11.13 -9.76
N SER A 74 12.97 -11.41 -9.50
CA SER A 74 11.90 -10.41 -9.63
C SER A 74 11.83 -9.46 -8.44
N TYR A 75 12.33 -9.84 -7.25
CA TYR A 75 11.99 -9.20 -5.97
C TYR A 75 13.15 -8.46 -5.29
N GLY A 76 13.87 -7.65 -6.07
CA GLY A 76 15.06 -6.94 -5.59
C GLY A 76 14.78 -5.81 -4.59
N ARG A 77 15.84 -5.31 -3.95
CA ARG A 77 15.83 -4.24 -2.94
C ARG A 77 15.27 -2.88 -3.41
N ASN A 78 15.22 -2.66 -4.72
CA ASN A 78 14.72 -1.41 -5.31
C ASN A 78 13.23 -1.45 -5.64
N THR A 79 12.52 -2.53 -5.29
CA THR A 79 11.07 -2.59 -5.41
C THR A 79 10.41 -2.20 -4.09
N THR A 80 9.10 -2.03 -4.13
CA THR A 80 8.25 -1.82 -2.96
C THR A 80 8.36 -2.99 -1.97
N HIS A 81 8.44 -2.62 -0.70
CA HIS A 81 8.41 -3.47 0.49
C HIS A 81 8.31 -2.60 1.74
N MET A 82 8.01 -3.20 2.88
CA MET A 82 7.75 -2.51 4.15
C MET A 82 8.86 -1.51 4.56
N ASP A 83 10.14 -1.84 4.35
CA ASP A 83 11.24 -0.95 4.76
C ASP A 83 11.39 0.30 3.87
N LYS A 84 10.83 0.27 2.65
CA LYS A 84 10.68 1.45 1.78
C LYS A 84 9.44 2.27 2.12
N LEU A 85 8.40 1.62 2.65
CA LEU A 85 7.14 2.27 3.02
C LEU A 85 7.25 3.05 4.34
N LYS A 86 7.81 2.42 5.38
CA LYS A 86 7.98 3.00 6.72
C LYS A 86 8.50 4.45 6.70
N PRO A 87 9.65 4.78 6.09
CA PRO A 87 10.17 6.14 6.13
C PRO A 87 9.20 7.18 5.56
N ARG A 88 8.38 6.81 4.56
CA ARG A 88 7.40 7.71 3.93
C ARG A 88 6.19 7.96 4.82
N ILE A 89 5.70 6.91 5.50
CA ILE A 89 4.64 7.06 6.50
C ILE A 89 5.14 7.95 7.64
N PHE A 90 6.35 7.69 8.17
CA PHE A 90 6.92 8.48 9.25
C PHE A 90 7.28 9.92 8.83
N SER A 91 7.53 10.17 7.54
CA SER A 91 7.70 11.52 7.00
C SER A 91 6.37 12.22 6.67
N ASN A 92 5.23 11.68 7.11
CA ASN A 92 3.89 12.24 6.89
C ASN A 92 3.50 12.37 5.40
N ALA A 93 3.93 11.45 4.55
CA ALA A 93 3.59 11.49 3.11
C ALA A 93 2.07 11.33 2.85
N SER A 94 1.31 10.73 3.76
CA SER A 94 -0.16 10.62 3.67
C SER A 94 -0.92 11.88 4.10
N GLY A 95 -0.22 12.95 4.49
CA GLY A 95 -0.80 14.27 4.77
C GLY A 95 -1.88 14.27 5.85
N GLY A 96 -1.78 13.40 6.85
CA GLY A 96 -2.75 13.29 7.95
C GLY A 96 -3.83 12.23 7.75
N CYS A 97 -3.90 11.56 6.58
CA CYS A 97 -4.71 10.35 6.44
C CYS A 97 -4.13 9.23 7.34
N PRO A 98 -4.95 8.62 8.23
CA PRO A 98 -4.52 7.46 9.01
C PRO A 98 -4.17 6.28 8.10
N VAL A 99 -2.97 5.70 8.29
CA VAL A 99 -2.48 4.57 7.50
C VAL A 99 -2.24 3.34 8.37
N LEU A 100 -2.83 2.21 8.00
CA LEU A 100 -2.54 0.90 8.54
C LEU A 100 -1.72 0.08 7.52
N ALA A 101 -0.49 -0.28 7.87
CA ALA A 101 0.39 -1.01 6.95
C ALA A 101 0.63 -2.46 7.41
N PHE A 102 0.35 -3.42 6.53
CA PHE A 102 0.63 -4.84 6.73
C PHE A 102 1.83 -5.27 5.90
N GLY A 103 2.86 -5.79 6.57
CA GLY A 103 4.03 -6.40 5.93
C GLY A 103 3.95 -7.91 6.06
N ILE A 104 3.59 -8.61 4.99
CA ILE A 104 3.59 -10.08 4.97
C ILE A 104 5.01 -10.56 5.24
N THR A 105 5.20 -11.55 6.12
CA THR A 105 6.52 -12.11 6.48
C THR A 105 6.62 -13.58 6.09
N SER A 106 7.84 -14.12 6.03
CA SER A 106 8.07 -15.54 5.72
C SER A 106 7.45 -16.49 6.75
N LYS A 107 7.09 -16.00 7.95
CA LYS A 107 6.40 -16.77 8.99
C LYS A 107 4.98 -17.20 8.61
N LEU A 108 4.38 -16.52 7.62
CA LEU A 108 3.04 -16.86 7.11
C LEU A 108 3.08 -17.84 5.94
N TYR A 109 4.27 -18.25 5.50
CA TYR A 109 4.40 -19.24 4.45
C TYR A 109 4.08 -20.64 4.98
N VAL A 110 3.05 -21.24 4.42
CA VAL A 110 2.67 -22.64 4.67
C VAL A 110 3.02 -23.43 3.41
N LYS A 111 3.72 -24.55 3.60
CA LYS A 111 4.18 -25.41 2.51
C LYS A 111 3.08 -26.36 2.04
#